data_AF-A0A447XXS0-F1
#
_entry.id   AF-A0A447XXS0-F1
#
_cell.length_a   1.000
_cell.length_b   1.000
_cell.length_c   1.000
_cell.angle_alpha   90.00
_cell.angle_beta   90.00
_cell.angle_gamma   90.00
#
_symmetry.space_group_name_H-M   'P 1'
#
loop_
_entity.id
_entity.type
_entity.pdbx_description
1 polymer ?
#
loop_
_entity_poly.entity_id
_entity_poly.type
_entity_poly.pdbx_seq_one_letter_code
_entity_poly.pdbx_strand_id
1 'polypeptide(L)' 'MTETIKVSESLELHAVAENHVTPLYQLICKNKTWLQQSLNWPQFCSN' A
#
# COMPACT_ATOMS: atom_id res chain seq x y z
N MET A 1 16.38 7.83 -6.03
CA MET A 1 15.49 8.67 -6.85
C MET A 1 14.07 8.26 -6.55
N THR A 2 13.25 9.17 -6.06
CA THR A 2 11.83 8.94 -5.79
C THR A 2 11.02 9.57 -6.90
N GLU A 3 10.38 8.75 -7.73
CA GLU A 3 9.44 9.24 -8.75
C GLU A 3 8.12 9.59 -8.08
N THR A 4 7.70 10.85 -8.21
CA THR A 4 6.44 11.35 -7.66
C THR A 4 5.62 11.97 -8.79
N ILE A 5 4.35 11.55 -8.91
CA ILE A 5 3.39 12.06 -9.88
C ILE A 5 2.32 12.83 -9.12
N LYS A 6 2.19 14.13 -9.40
CA LYS A 6 1.15 14.97 -8.80
C LYS A 6 -0.20 14.70 -9.49
N VAL A 7 -1.20 14.23 -8.74
CA VAL A 7 -2.54 13.95 -9.26
C VAL A 7 -3.47 15.14 -9.04
N SER A 8 -3.41 15.76 -7.86
CA SER A 8 -4.20 16.96 -7.51
C SER A 8 -3.46 17.84 -6.49
N GLU A 9 -4.10 18.91 -6.00
CA GLU A 9 -3.53 19.76 -4.95
C GLU A 9 -3.33 19.03 -3.61
N SER A 10 -4.03 17.92 -3.38
CA SER A 10 -3.99 17.15 -2.13
C SER A 10 -3.52 15.70 -2.30
N LEU A 11 -3.27 15.24 -3.53
CA LEU A 11 -2.90 13.85 -3.82
C LEU A 11 -1.65 13.78 -4.68
N GLU A 12 -0.69 13.02 -4.19
CA GLU A 12 0.56 12.70 -4.86
C GLU A 12 0.74 11.17 -4.88
N LEU A 13 1.12 10.64 -6.04
CA LEU A 13 1.46 9.23 -6.21
C LEU A 13 2.96 9.10 -6.16
N HIS A 14 3.45 8.30 -5.22
CA HIS A 14 4.86 8.00 -5.10
C HIS A 14 5.13 6.59 -5.62
N ALA A 15 6.17 6.42 -6.44
CA ALA A 15 6.64 5.10 -6.80
C ALA A 15 7.01 4.31 -5.54
N VAL A 16 6.63 3.03 -5.52
CA VAL A 16 6.91 2.14 -4.39
C VAL A 16 8.43 2.03 -4.24
N ALA A 17 8.92 2.36 -3.05
CA ALA A 17 10.33 2.27 -2.66
C ALA A 17 10.44 1.44 -1.38
N GLU A 18 11.63 0.92 -1.08
CA GLU A 18 11.87 0.06 0.10
C GLU A 18 11.42 0.72 1.42
N ASN A 19 11.57 2.05 1.52
CA ASN A 19 11.14 2.84 2.68
C ASN A 19 9.62 2.83 2.91
N HIS A 20 8.83 2.51 1.88
CA HIS A 20 7.38 2.44 1.95
C HIS A 20 6.86 1.03 2.27
N VAL A 21 7.73 0.01 2.29
CA VAL A 21 7.33 -1.39 2.49
C VAL A 21 6.72 -1.58 3.88
N THR A 22 7.33 -1.02 4.93
CA THR A 22 6.81 -1.10 6.30
C THR A 22 5.44 -0.43 6.48
N PRO A 23 5.24 0.86 6.11
CA PRO A 23 3.93 1.48 6.23
C PRO A 23 2.87 0.87 5.30
N LEU A 24 3.26 0.41 4.10
CA LEU A 24 2.35 -0.29 3.20
C LEU A 24 1.90 -1.62 3.80
N TYR A 25 2.82 -2.40 4.37
CA TYR A 25 2.49 -3.65 5.05
C TYR A 25 1.56 -3.43 6.25
N GLN A 26 1.82 -2.39 7.06
CA GLN A 26 0.92 -2.03 8.17
C GLN A 26 -0.48 -1.65 7.67
N LEU A 27 -0.58 -0.95 6.53
CA LEU A 27 -1.86 -0.59 5.93
C LEU A 27 -2.62 -1.83 5.41
N ILE A 28 -1.91 -2.79 4.82
CA ILE A 28 -2.49 -4.07 4.36
C ILE A 28 -2.97 -4.88 5.57
N CYS A 29 -2.15 -5.02 6.61
CA CYS A 29 -2.52 -5.73 7.84
C CYS A 29 -3.73 -5.08 8.53
N LYS A 30 -3.77 -3.75 8.62
CA LYS A 30 -4.90 -3.00 9.18
C LYS A 30 -6.20 -3.26 8.42
N ASN A 31 -6.13 -3.36 7.09
CA ASN A 31 -7.30 -3.57 6.24
C ASN A 31 -7.46 -5.03 5.80
N LYS A 32 -6.72 -5.99 6.39
CA LYS A 32 -6.64 -7.37 5.89
C LYS A 32 -8.00 -8.04 5.79
N THR A 33 -8.81 -7.94 6.84
CA THR A 33 -10.17 -8.51 6.88
C THR A 33 -11.08 -7.92 5.80
N TRP A 34 -10.98 -6.61 5.55
CA TRP A 34 -11.77 -5.94 4.52
C TRP A 34 -11.27 -6.29 3.11
N LEU A 35 -9.95 -6.25 2.90
CA LEU A 35 -9.34 -6.59 1.63
C LEU A 35 -9.60 -8.07 1.26
N GLN A 36 -9.63 -8.99 2.23
CA GLN A 36 -9.95 -10.40 2.00
C GLN A 36 -11.37 -10.63 1.46
N GLN A 37 -12.29 -9.69 1.65
CA GLN A 37 -13.65 -9.81 1.11
C GLN A 37 -13.71 -9.51 -0.40
N SER A 38 -12.74 -8.76 -0.94
CA SER A 38 -12.71 -8.36 -2.34
C SER A 38 -11.49 -8.88 -3.12
N LEU A 39 -10.41 -9.23 -2.43
CA LEU A 39 -9.13 -9.61 -2.99
C LEU A 39 -8.61 -10.88 -2.31
N ASN A 40 -8.07 -11.80 -3.10
CA ASN A 40 -7.57 -13.09 -2.61
C ASN A 40 -6.11 -13.02 -2.13
N TRP A 41 -5.32 -12.06 -2.60
CA TRP A 41 -3.89 -11.97 -2.24
C TRP A 41 -3.57 -11.57 -0.78
N PRO A 42 -4.37 -10.78 -0.04
CA PRO A 42 -4.03 -10.31 1.31
C PRO A 42 -3.88 -11.44 2.35
N GLN A 43 -4.44 -12.62 2.11
CA GLN A 43 -4.25 -13.78 2.98
C GLN A 43 -2.81 -14.33 2.95
N PHE A 44 -2.09 -14.13 1.83
CA PHE A 44 -0.70 -14.55 1.67
C PHE A 44 0.29 -13.53 2.24
N CYS A 45 -0.17 -12.33 2.60
CA CYS A 45 0.59 -11.38 3.41
C CYS A 45 0.55 -11.84 4.87
N SER A 46 1.36 -12.86 5.18
CA SER A 46 1.63 -13.33 6.52
C SER A 46 3.15 -13.42 6.65
N ASN A 47 3.68 -12.78 7.69
CA ASN A 47 5.11 -12.73 8.00
C ASN A 47 5.66 -14.14 8.25
#